data_AF-A0A1G3X0V8-F1
#
_entry.id   AF-A0A1G3X0V8-F1
#
_cell.length_a   1.000
_cell.length_b   1.000
_cell.length_c   1.000
_cell.angle_alpha   90.00
_cell.angle_beta   90.00
_cell.angle_gamma   90.00
#
_symmetry.space_group_name_H-M   'P 1'
#
loop_
_entity.id
_entity.type
_entity.pdbx_description
1 polymer ?
#
loop_
_entity_poly.entity_id
_entity_poly.type
_entity_poly.pdbx_seq_one_letter_code
_entity_poly.pdbx_strand_id
1 'polypeptide(L)'
;MPRSSNTTSVKVDKYNQNQAKVSPLTWVAIAGFFVSIILILVLLTPNNQEKILEAYEAYGVTTMPENHPLYSLKYDGSLFKKGLEDVIADDEVVILYIGYAACPACQAHITAISTYFTSTGMNEYVDRIYYMDTSNDLNGFNALSAAFEEIVDSTPQLVIFINGEIVDIYNAQGVNPSDATAINRAIRTFYEDGIDLINA
;
A
#
# COMPACT_ATOMS: atom_id res chain seq x y z
N MET A 1 63.30 60.76 23.26
CA MET A 1 62.89 59.35 23.05
C MET A 1 61.87 58.99 24.13
N PRO A 2 60.80 58.22 23.89
CA PRO A 2 59.91 58.08 22.73
C PRO A 2 58.43 58.45 23.04
N ARG A 3 57.61 58.53 21.98
CA ARG A 3 56.14 58.66 21.95
C ARG A 3 55.46 57.40 22.51
N SER A 4 54.30 57.55 23.17
CA SER A 4 53.32 56.47 23.28
C SER A 4 51.93 56.99 22.93
N SER A 5 51.52 56.76 21.69
CA SER A 5 50.14 56.92 21.23
C SER A 5 49.40 55.60 21.47
N ASN A 6 48.44 55.59 22.38
CA ASN A 6 47.51 54.47 22.52
C ASN A 6 46.53 54.49 21.35
N THR A 7 46.83 53.70 20.32
CA THR A 7 45.89 53.35 19.26
C THR A 7 45.08 52.15 19.72
N THR A 8 43.90 52.39 20.29
CA THR A 8 42.88 51.35 20.41
C THR A 8 42.45 50.95 18.99
N SER A 9 42.90 49.77 18.55
CA SER A 9 42.42 49.13 17.33
C SER A 9 40.94 48.85 17.47
N VAL A 10 40.11 49.62 16.76
CA VAL A 10 38.71 49.28 16.56
C VAL A 10 38.69 48.06 15.64
N LYS A 11 38.32 46.90 16.19
CA LYS A 11 38.06 45.69 15.41
C LYS A 11 36.82 45.97 14.56
N VAL A 12 37.03 46.38 13.32
CA VAL A 12 35.95 46.48 12.33
C VAL A 12 35.59 45.06 11.95
N ASP A 13 34.44 44.57 12.42
CA ASP A 13 33.85 43.31 11.95
C ASP A 13 33.46 43.46 10.47
N LYS A 14 34.46 43.26 9.60
CA LYS A 14 34.34 43.44 8.15
C LYS A 14 33.55 42.33 7.45
N TYR A 15 33.07 41.35 8.20
CA TYR A 15 32.42 40.13 7.69
C TYR A 15 30.92 40.04 7.97
N ASN A 16 30.29 41.07 8.55
CA ASN A 16 28.87 41.01 8.93
C ASN A 16 27.93 41.90 8.12
N GLN A 17 28.34 42.32 6.91
CA GLN A 17 27.50 43.17 6.08
C GLN A 17 27.31 42.55 4.70
N ASN A 18 26.03 42.38 4.36
CA ASN A 18 25.47 41.85 3.12
C ASN A 18 25.36 40.31 3.08
N GLN A 19 24.51 39.76 3.94
CA GLN A 19 23.73 38.61 3.47
C GLN A 19 22.92 39.10 2.28
N ALA A 20 23.24 38.61 1.07
CA ALA A 20 22.52 38.94 -0.14
C ALA A 20 21.04 38.59 0.09
N LYS A 21 20.20 39.63 0.21
CA LYS A 21 18.77 39.46 0.48
C LYS A 21 18.15 38.93 -0.81
N VAL A 22 17.85 37.63 -0.82
CA VAL A 22 17.17 36.97 -1.94
C VAL A 22 15.87 37.72 -2.26
N SER A 23 15.66 38.02 -3.54
CA SER A 23 14.45 38.70 -4.00
C SER A 23 13.22 37.85 -3.67
N PRO A 24 12.08 38.46 -3.27
CA PRO A 24 10.82 37.73 -3.12
C PRO A 24 10.44 36.94 -4.37
N LEU A 25 10.79 37.44 -5.56
CA LEU A 25 10.56 36.75 -6.83
C LEU A 25 11.36 35.44 -6.93
N THR A 26 12.58 35.41 -6.36
CA THR A 26 13.41 34.21 -6.30
C THR A 26 12.76 33.15 -5.40
N TRP A 27 12.15 33.54 -4.29
CA TRP A 27 11.39 32.62 -3.43
C TRP A 27 10.14 32.06 -4.12
N VAL A 28 9.40 32.89 -4.86
CA VAL A 28 8.25 32.43 -5.66
C VAL A 28 8.70 31.46 -6.76
N ALA A 29 9.82 31.73 -7.43
CA ALA A 29 10.37 30.84 -8.44
C ALA A 29 10.81 29.49 -7.85
N ILE A 30 11.47 29.49 -6.70
CA ILE A 30 11.86 28.27 -5.98
C ILE A 30 10.62 27.47 -5.56
N ALA A 31 9.62 28.12 -4.94
CA ALA A 31 8.39 27.46 -4.53
C ALA A 31 7.64 26.88 -5.75
N GLY A 32 7.54 27.63 -6.84
CA GLY A 32 6.93 27.18 -8.09
C GLY A 32 7.62 25.97 -8.70
N PHE A 33 8.95 25.90 -8.64
CA PHE A 33 9.73 24.75 -9.08
C PHE A 33 9.45 23.48 -8.25
N PHE A 34 9.35 23.60 -6.93
CA PHE A 34 9.00 22.45 -6.09
C PHE A 34 7.55 22.00 -6.31
N VAL A 35 6.60 22.93 -6.44
CA VAL A 35 5.20 22.60 -6.75
C VAL A 35 5.09 21.91 -8.11
N SER A 36 5.80 22.38 -9.14
CA SER A 36 5.76 21.76 -10.46
C SER A 36 6.36 20.35 -10.46
N ILE A 37 7.48 20.13 -9.76
CA ILE A 37 8.05 18.78 -9.59
C ILE A 37 7.07 17.87 -8.85
N ILE A 38 6.48 18.32 -7.75
CA ILE A 38 5.51 17.52 -6.99
C ILE A 38 4.32 17.16 -7.89
N LEU A 39 3.81 18.11 -8.68
CA LEU A 39 2.69 17.87 -9.59
C LEU A 39 3.05 16.84 -10.67
N ILE A 40 4.23 16.94 -11.26
CA ILE A 40 4.73 15.96 -12.25
C ILE A 40 4.90 14.57 -11.61
N LEU A 41 5.47 14.49 -10.40
CA LEU A 41 5.63 13.23 -9.69
C LEU A 41 4.28 12.58 -9.38
N VAL A 42 3.28 13.37 -8.97
CA VAL A 42 1.92 12.86 -8.72
C VAL A 42 1.26 12.38 -10.01
N LEU A 43 1.46 13.07 -11.14
CA LEU A 43 0.87 12.70 -12.43
C LEU A 43 1.55 11.48 -13.09
N LEU A 44 2.85 11.26 -12.85
CA LEU A 44 3.61 10.17 -13.46
C LEU A 44 3.72 8.91 -12.59
N THR A 45 3.37 8.97 -11.30
CA THR A 45 3.42 7.77 -10.46
C THR A 45 2.21 6.89 -10.78
N PRO A 46 2.41 5.66 -11.28
CA PRO A 46 1.28 4.79 -11.62
C PRO A 46 0.42 4.56 -10.39
N ASN A 47 -0.90 4.52 -10.63
CA ASN A 47 -1.86 4.31 -9.55
C ASN A 47 -1.61 2.94 -8.90
N ASN A 48 -2.00 2.79 -7.65
CA ASN A 48 -1.80 1.56 -6.89
C ASN A 48 -2.36 0.32 -7.62
N GLN A 49 -3.55 0.45 -8.22
CA GLN A 49 -4.16 -0.60 -9.03
C GLN A 49 -3.32 -0.96 -10.26
N GLU A 50 -2.91 0.04 -11.05
CA GLU A 50 -2.10 -0.15 -12.25
C GLU A 50 -0.80 -0.91 -11.94
N LYS A 51 -0.13 -0.62 -10.83
CA LYS A 51 1.07 -1.36 -10.41
C LYS A 51 0.80 -2.84 -10.14
N ILE A 52 -0.34 -3.18 -9.56
CA ILE A 52 -0.72 -4.58 -9.30
C ILE A 52 -1.04 -5.27 -10.61
N LEU A 53 -1.86 -4.64 -11.46
CA LEU A 53 -2.21 -5.16 -12.77
C LEU A 53 -0.95 -5.43 -13.61
N GLU A 54 -0.07 -4.44 -13.77
CA GLU A 54 1.20 -4.57 -14.50
C GLU A 54 2.07 -5.70 -13.94
N ALA A 55 2.13 -5.83 -12.61
CA ALA A 55 2.90 -6.90 -11.98
C ALA A 55 2.36 -8.28 -12.36
N TYR A 56 1.05 -8.50 -12.37
CA TYR A 56 0.44 -9.77 -12.76
C TYR A 56 0.47 -10.00 -14.28
N GLU A 57 0.32 -8.96 -15.09
CA GLU A 57 0.47 -9.01 -16.56
C GLU A 57 1.89 -9.42 -16.97
N ALA A 58 2.92 -8.98 -16.24
CA ALA A 58 4.30 -9.40 -16.47
C ALA A 58 4.50 -10.92 -16.32
N TYR A 59 3.60 -11.61 -15.61
CA TYR A 59 3.57 -13.07 -15.49
C TYR A 59 2.49 -13.73 -16.36
N GLY A 60 1.88 -13.00 -17.29
CA GLY A 60 0.94 -13.53 -18.28
C GLY A 60 -0.52 -13.60 -17.83
N VAL A 61 -0.88 -12.98 -16.70
CA VAL A 61 -2.28 -12.85 -16.28
C VAL A 61 -2.92 -11.69 -17.03
N THR A 62 -3.78 -12.00 -18.00
CA THR A 62 -4.44 -10.99 -18.86
C THR A 62 -5.94 -10.87 -18.63
N THR A 63 -6.49 -11.63 -17.68
CA THR A 63 -7.93 -11.72 -17.41
C THR A 63 -8.37 -10.87 -16.22
N MET A 64 -7.43 -10.28 -15.50
CA MET A 64 -7.69 -9.42 -14.36
C MET A 64 -8.32 -8.10 -14.84
N PRO A 65 -9.45 -7.65 -14.25
CA PRO A 65 -10.05 -6.38 -14.65
C PRO A 65 -9.12 -5.19 -14.36
N GLU A 66 -9.05 -4.22 -15.28
CA GLU A 66 -8.24 -3.00 -15.07
C GLU A 66 -8.68 -2.21 -13.82
N ASN A 67 -9.97 -2.21 -13.54
CA ASN A 67 -10.59 -1.54 -12.39
C ASN A 67 -10.74 -2.47 -11.17
N HIS A 68 -9.83 -3.41 -10.97
CA HIS A 68 -9.88 -4.36 -9.86
C HIS A 68 -9.87 -3.66 -8.48
N PRO A 69 -10.46 -4.26 -7.43
CA PRO A 69 -10.58 -3.64 -6.11
C PRO A 69 -9.30 -3.68 -5.25
N LEU A 70 -8.24 -4.33 -5.73
CA LEU A 70 -7.01 -4.51 -4.95
C LEU A 70 -6.23 -3.21 -4.72
N TYR A 71 -5.76 -3.02 -3.49
CA TYR A 71 -4.95 -1.89 -3.05
C TYR A 71 -3.73 -2.37 -2.26
N SER A 72 -2.55 -2.25 -2.84
CA SER A 72 -1.27 -2.65 -2.23
C SER A 72 -0.97 -1.79 -1.01
N LEU A 73 -0.73 -2.45 0.12
CA LEU A 73 -0.37 -1.82 1.38
C LEU A 73 0.68 -2.67 2.10
N LYS A 74 1.62 -2.02 2.78
CA LYS A 74 2.59 -2.68 3.65
C LYS A 74 1.99 -2.92 5.03
N TYR A 75 2.55 -3.87 5.77
CA TYR A 75 2.11 -4.12 7.14
C TYR A 75 2.30 -2.86 8.01
N ASP A 76 3.54 -2.38 8.04
CA ASP A 76 3.90 -1.19 8.79
C ASP A 76 3.50 0.09 8.05
N GLY A 77 2.95 1.04 8.81
CA GLY A 77 2.69 2.39 8.35
C GLY A 77 3.96 3.22 8.12
N SER A 78 3.77 4.38 7.53
CA SER A 78 4.77 5.43 7.45
C SER A 78 4.27 6.69 8.16
N LEU A 79 5.14 7.66 8.36
CA LEU A 79 4.81 8.89 9.09
C LEU A 79 3.59 9.68 8.56
N PHE A 80 3.18 9.41 7.31
CA PHE A 80 2.06 10.08 6.64
C PHE A 80 1.03 9.11 6.03
N LYS A 81 1.16 7.79 6.24
CA LYS A 81 0.24 6.79 5.68
C LYS A 81 0.06 5.65 6.66
N LYS A 82 -1.19 5.28 6.93
CA LYS A 82 -1.54 4.09 7.71
C LYS A 82 -0.94 2.83 7.11
N GLY A 83 -0.50 1.92 7.97
CA GLY A 83 -0.14 0.55 7.60
C GLY A 83 -1.37 -0.36 7.59
N LEU A 84 -1.18 -1.61 7.18
CA LEU A 84 -2.21 -2.63 7.29
C LEU A 84 -2.60 -2.90 8.74
N GLU A 85 -1.64 -2.84 9.68
CA GLU A 85 -1.91 -2.98 11.12
C GLU A 85 -2.93 -1.93 11.59
N ASP A 86 -2.69 -0.66 11.27
CA ASP A 86 -3.60 0.44 11.61
C ASP A 86 -4.98 0.26 10.96
N VAL A 87 -5.02 -0.23 9.72
CA VAL A 87 -6.27 -0.48 8.98
C VAL A 87 -7.08 -1.58 9.65
N ILE A 88 -6.46 -2.71 10.01
CA ILE A 88 -7.13 -3.82 10.70
C ILE A 88 -7.69 -3.37 12.06
N ALA A 89 -6.98 -2.48 12.76
CA ALA A 89 -7.41 -1.99 14.06
C ALA A 89 -8.54 -0.93 13.99
N ASP A 90 -8.55 -0.10 12.95
CA ASP A 90 -9.43 1.07 12.86
C ASP A 90 -10.71 0.82 12.05
N ASP A 91 -10.65 0.00 11.00
CA ASP A 91 -11.78 -0.21 10.08
C ASP A 91 -12.67 -1.37 10.57
N GLU A 92 -14.00 -1.21 10.46
CA GLU A 92 -14.98 -2.20 10.93
C GLU A 92 -14.88 -3.52 10.16
N VAL A 93 -14.68 -3.46 8.84
CA VAL A 93 -14.53 -4.62 7.97
C VAL A 93 -13.31 -4.42 7.09
N VAL A 94 -12.41 -5.40 7.07
CA VAL A 94 -11.19 -5.37 6.25
C VAL A 94 -11.06 -6.68 5.50
N ILE A 95 -10.88 -6.59 4.17
CA ILE A 95 -10.54 -7.76 3.36
C ILE A 95 -9.07 -7.66 2.96
N LEU A 96 -8.30 -8.69 3.29
CA LEU A 96 -6.88 -8.79 3.01
C LEU A 96 -6.59 -9.97 2.08
N TYR A 97 -5.97 -9.67 0.96
CA TYR A 97 -5.37 -10.64 0.05
C TYR A 97 -3.85 -10.71 0.28
N ILE A 98 -3.35 -11.90 0.60
CA ILE A 98 -1.93 -12.19 0.84
C ILE A 98 -1.41 -13.03 -0.33
N GLY A 99 -0.45 -12.50 -1.08
CA GLY A 99 0.09 -13.19 -2.25
C GLY A 99 1.21 -12.41 -2.93
N TYR A 100 1.63 -12.85 -4.10
CA TYR A 100 2.59 -12.11 -4.94
C TYR A 100 2.46 -12.54 -6.41
N ALA A 101 2.81 -11.65 -7.34
CA ALA A 101 2.55 -11.85 -8.77
C ALA A 101 3.30 -13.06 -9.38
N ALA A 102 4.48 -13.38 -8.87
CA ALA A 102 5.26 -14.53 -9.34
C ALA A 102 4.74 -15.91 -8.85
N CYS A 103 3.75 -15.94 -7.95
CA CYS A 103 3.20 -17.17 -7.40
C CYS A 103 2.16 -17.78 -8.36
N PRO A 104 2.36 -19.02 -8.87
CA PRO A 104 1.43 -19.61 -9.86
C PRO A 104 0.00 -19.80 -9.33
N ALA A 105 -0.15 -20.15 -8.06
CA ALA A 105 -1.47 -20.23 -7.45
C ALA A 105 -2.13 -18.84 -7.38
N CYS A 106 -1.37 -17.80 -7.05
CA CYS A 106 -1.83 -16.42 -7.00
C CYS A 106 -2.31 -15.94 -8.37
N GLN A 107 -1.54 -16.24 -9.42
CA GLN A 107 -1.91 -15.98 -10.82
C GLN A 107 -3.25 -16.65 -11.19
N ALA A 108 -3.48 -17.89 -10.75
CA ALA A 108 -4.72 -18.61 -11.02
C ALA A 108 -5.95 -18.05 -10.28
N HIS A 109 -5.75 -17.38 -9.14
CA HIS A 109 -6.85 -16.93 -8.26
C HIS A 109 -7.18 -15.44 -8.39
N ILE A 110 -6.21 -14.59 -8.74
CA ILE A 110 -6.34 -13.13 -8.66
C ILE A 110 -7.54 -12.58 -9.44
N THR A 111 -7.83 -13.16 -10.62
CA THR A 111 -8.97 -12.75 -11.44
C THR A 111 -10.29 -13.06 -10.76
N ALA A 112 -10.43 -14.26 -10.19
CA ALA A 112 -11.65 -14.65 -9.47
C ALA A 112 -11.84 -13.77 -8.22
N ILE A 113 -10.77 -13.54 -7.46
CA ILE A 113 -10.76 -12.66 -6.28
C ILE A 113 -11.27 -11.27 -6.65
N SER A 114 -10.75 -10.70 -7.73
CA SER A 114 -11.14 -9.37 -8.21
C SER A 114 -12.58 -9.32 -8.74
N THR A 115 -12.99 -10.36 -9.46
CA THR A 115 -14.30 -10.40 -10.15
C THR A 115 -15.46 -10.65 -9.18
N TYR A 116 -15.27 -11.56 -8.23
CA TYR A 116 -16.34 -11.91 -7.30
C TYR A 116 -16.55 -10.90 -6.19
N PHE A 117 -15.56 -10.08 -5.88
CA PHE A 117 -15.74 -8.96 -4.97
C PHE A 117 -16.92 -8.06 -5.36
N THR A 118 -16.96 -7.63 -6.62
CA THR A 118 -18.06 -6.77 -7.09
C THR A 118 -19.31 -7.56 -7.40
N SER A 119 -19.19 -8.75 -8.01
CA SER A 119 -20.38 -9.48 -8.48
C SER A 119 -21.18 -10.17 -7.36
N THR A 120 -20.61 -10.37 -6.19
CA THR A 120 -21.32 -10.85 -4.99
C THR A 120 -21.95 -9.71 -4.17
N GLY A 121 -21.60 -8.46 -4.45
CA GLY A 121 -22.04 -7.30 -3.66
C GLY A 121 -21.16 -6.99 -2.45
N MET A 122 -20.02 -7.65 -2.28
CA MET A 122 -19.08 -7.35 -1.19
C MET A 122 -18.60 -5.89 -1.22
N ASN A 123 -18.55 -5.30 -2.41
CA ASN A 123 -18.23 -3.88 -2.62
C ASN A 123 -19.26 -2.89 -2.02
N GLU A 124 -20.38 -3.36 -1.47
CA GLU A 124 -21.33 -2.54 -0.71
C GLU A 124 -20.92 -2.37 0.75
N TYR A 125 -20.06 -3.25 1.28
CA TYR A 125 -19.60 -3.25 2.67
C TYR A 125 -18.18 -2.69 2.82
N VAL A 126 -17.34 -2.90 1.82
CA VAL A 126 -15.95 -2.43 1.81
C VAL A 126 -15.59 -1.87 0.43
N ASP A 127 -14.77 -0.83 0.39
CA ASP A 127 -14.41 -0.17 -0.88
C ASP A 127 -13.33 -0.93 -1.69
N ARG A 128 -12.56 -1.81 -1.02
CA ARG A 128 -11.34 -2.38 -1.58
C ARG A 128 -10.94 -3.68 -0.90
N ILE A 129 -10.03 -4.38 -1.56
CA ILE A 129 -9.27 -5.50 -0.98
C ILE A 129 -7.85 -5.01 -0.74
N TYR A 130 -7.38 -5.01 0.50
CA TYR A 130 -5.98 -4.71 0.78
C TYR A 130 -5.10 -5.85 0.27
N TYR A 131 -4.03 -5.52 -0.45
CA TYR A 131 -3.11 -6.49 -1.02
C TYR A 131 -1.75 -6.40 -0.35
N MET A 132 -1.35 -7.48 0.30
CA MET A 132 -0.02 -7.62 0.86
C MET A 132 0.85 -8.48 -0.05
N ASP A 133 1.88 -7.85 -0.62
CA ASP A 133 2.89 -8.54 -1.42
C ASP A 133 4.00 -9.11 -0.53
N THR A 134 3.92 -10.42 -0.25
CA THR A 134 4.86 -11.09 0.67
C THR A 134 6.28 -11.15 0.12
N SER A 135 6.47 -11.00 -1.20
CA SER A 135 7.80 -10.93 -1.81
C SER A 135 8.50 -9.60 -1.55
N ASN A 136 7.72 -8.55 -1.30
CA ASN A 136 8.19 -7.19 -1.06
C ASN A 136 8.15 -6.76 0.42
N ASP A 137 7.40 -7.48 1.26
CA ASP A 137 7.22 -7.18 2.69
C ASP A 137 7.20 -8.44 3.57
N LEU A 138 8.26 -9.24 3.51
CA LEU A 138 8.38 -10.47 4.30
C LEU A 138 8.37 -10.22 5.82
N ASN A 139 8.98 -9.13 6.28
CA ASN A 139 8.98 -8.79 7.70
C ASN A 139 7.58 -8.43 8.19
N GLY A 140 6.84 -7.65 7.40
CA GLY A 140 5.44 -7.37 7.67
C GLY A 140 4.60 -8.65 7.71
N PHE A 141 4.85 -9.59 6.79
CA PHE A 141 4.10 -10.85 6.77
C PHE A 141 4.37 -11.67 8.04
N ASN A 142 5.63 -11.74 8.47
CA ASN A 142 5.98 -12.41 9.73
C ASN A 142 5.33 -11.75 10.94
N ALA A 143 5.20 -10.41 10.96
CA ALA A 143 4.51 -9.68 12.03
C ALA A 143 3.01 -9.99 12.03
N LEU A 144 2.37 -9.95 10.85
CA LEU A 144 0.96 -10.32 10.67
C LEU A 144 0.68 -11.75 11.14
N SER A 145 1.46 -12.73 10.69
CA SER A 145 1.29 -14.14 11.08
C SER A 145 1.62 -14.40 12.56
N ALA A 146 2.40 -13.52 13.20
CA ALA A 146 2.63 -13.57 14.65
C ALA A 146 1.46 -12.97 15.45
N ALA A 147 0.74 -12.00 14.87
CA ALA A 147 -0.45 -11.40 15.48
C ALA A 147 -1.70 -12.28 15.29
N PHE A 148 -1.79 -13.01 14.17
CA PHE A 148 -2.91 -13.87 13.80
C PHE A 148 -2.42 -15.26 13.42
N GLU A 149 -2.45 -16.21 14.35
CA GLU A 149 -1.88 -17.55 14.19
C GLU A 149 -2.58 -18.38 13.08
N GLU A 150 -3.81 -18.01 12.72
CA GLU A 150 -4.59 -18.62 11.65
C GLU A 150 -4.02 -18.30 10.26
N ILE A 151 -3.23 -17.24 10.12
CA ILE A 151 -2.53 -16.89 8.89
C ILE A 151 -1.27 -17.74 8.76
N VAL A 152 -1.32 -18.71 7.85
CA VAL A 152 -0.24 -19.69 7.67
C VAL A 152 0.77 -19.24 6.60
N ASP A 153 1.96 -19.84 6.58
CA ASP A 153 2.99 -19.58 5.55
C ASP A 153 2.63 -20.24 4.21
N SER A 154 1.62 -19.68 3.54
CA SER A 154 1.20 -20.10 2.20
C SER A 154 0.51 -18.97 1.44
N THR A 155 0.53 -19.06 0.13
CA THR A 155 -0.12 -18.08 -0.76
C THR A 155 -0.79 -18.77 -1.95
N PRO A 156 -1.89 -18.23 -2.47
CA PRO A 156 -2.62 -17.07 -1.95
C PRO A 156 -3.50 -17.40 -0.74
N GLN A 157 -3.72 -16.39 0.10
CA GLN A 157 -4.75 -16.38 1.13
C GLN A 157 -5.64 -15.14 0.98
N LEU A 158 -6.91 -15.27 1.31
CA LEU A 158 -7.87 -14.17 1.38
C LEU A 158 -8.53 -14.22 2.77
N VAL A 159 -8.49 -13.12 3.49
CA VAL A 159 -8.87 -13.04 4.91
C VAL A 159 -9.89 -11.93 5.08
N ILE A 160 -10.93 -12.18 5.87
CA ILE A 160 -11.88 -11.15 6.30
C ILE A 160 -11.66 -10.90 7.79
N PHE A 161 -11.45 -9.63 8.13
CA PHE A 161 -11.48 -9.14 9.50
C PHE A 161 -12.78 -8.38 9.76
N ILE A 162 -13.36 -8.57 10.93
CA ILE A 162 -14.43 -7.74 11.47
C ILE A 162 -13.98 -7.23 12.84
N ASN A 163 -13.96 -5.91 13.01
CA ASN A 163 -13.50 -5.25 14.24
C ASN A 163 -12.12 -5.74 14.72
N GLY A 164 -11.19 -5.95 13.77
CA GLY A 164 -9.83 -6.41 14.05
C GLY A 164 -9.67 -7.92 14.30
N GLU A 165 -10.75 -8.70 14.29
CA GLU A 165 -10.71 -10.16 14.47
C GLU A 165 -10.93 -10.88 13.14
N ILE A 166 -10.21 -11.98 12.91
CA ILE A 166 -10.42 -12.83 11.73
C ILE A 166 -11.74 -13.58 11.89
N VAL A 167 -12.63 -13.44 10.91
CA VAL A 167 -13.91 -14.16 10.87
C VAL A 167 -13.96 -15.23 9.79
N ASP A 168 -13.16 -15.09 8.73
CA ASP A 168 -13.03 -16.11 7.69
C ASP A 168 -11.66 -16.04 6.99
N ILE A 169 -11.18 -17.20 6.53
CA ILE A 169 -9.95 -17.35 5.75
C ILE A 169 -10.18 -18.35 4.61
N TYR A 170 -10.00 -17.88 3.38
CA TYR A 170 -9.76 -18.74 2.24
C TYR A 170 -8.25 -18.98 2.07
N ASN A 171 -7.87 -20.25 1.99
CA ASN A 171 -6.53 -20.67 1.63
C ASN A 171 -6.58 -21.57 0.38
N ALA A 172 -5.77 -21.26 -0.63
CA ALA A 172 -5.71 -22.05 -1.86
C ALA A 172 -5.03 -23.42 -1.70
N GLN A 173 -4.50 -23.75 -0.52
CA GLN A 173 -3.94 -25.07 -0.23
C GLN A 173 -4.97 -26.18 -0.53
N GLY A 174 -4.60 -27.09 -1.44
CA GLY A 174 -5.46 -28.20 -1.85
C GLY A 174 -6.41 -27.90 -3.02
N VAL A 175 -6.48 -26.65 -3.50
CA VAL A 175 -7.19 -26.30 -4.73
C VAL A 175 -6.25 -26.47 -5.92
N ASN A 176 -6.67 -27.24 -6.92
CA ASN A 176 -5.89 -27.40 -8.14
C ASN A 176 -5.87 -26.07 -8.93
N PRO A 177 -4.69 -25.44 -9.15
CA PRO A 177 -4.59 -24.16 -9.87
C PRO A 177 -5.11 -24.22 -11.31
N SER A 178 -5.20 -25.41 -11.91
CA SER A 178 -5.76 -25.60 -13.25
C SER A 178 -7.28 -25.77 -13.28
N ASP A 179 -7.94 -25.94 -12.13
CA ASP A 179 -9.39 -26.09 -12.05
C ASP A 179 -10.05 -24.73 -11.79
N ALA A 180 -10.19 -23.95 -12.86
CA ALA A 180 -10.86 -22.65 -12.81
C ALA A 180 -12.27 -22.74 -12.23
N THR A 181 -13.01 -23.84 -12.43
CA THR A 181 -14.38 -23.98 -11.91
C THR A 181 -14.38 -24.08 -10.39
N ALA A 182 -13.47 -24.90 -9.84
CA ALA A 182 -13.31 -25.03 -8.39
C ALA A 182 -12.88 -23.70 -7.75
N ILE A 183 -11.90 -23.00 -8.36
CA ILE A 183 -11.43 -21.69 -7.89
C ILE A 183 -12.56 -20.68 -7.87
N ASN A 184 -13.26 -20.50 -9.00
CA ASN A 184 -14.35 -19.52 -9.11
C ASN A 184 -15.45 -19.79 -8.09
N ARG A 185 -15.83 -21.06 -7.88
CA ARG A 185 -16.82 -21.43 -6.87
C ARG A 185 -16.32 -21.12 -5.46
N ALA A 186 -15.10 -21.51 -5.11
CA ALA A 186 -14.57 -21.32 -3.76
C ALA A 186 -14.45 -19.84 -3.39
N ILE A 187 -13.94 -19.01 -4.29
CA ILE A 187 -13.84 -17.56 -4.07
C ILE A 187 -15.22 -16.91 -3.98
N ARG A 188 -16.18 -17.32 -4.82
CA ARG A 188 -17.55 -16.79 -4.72
C ARG A 188 -18.18 -17.14 -3.38
N THR A 189 -18.08 -18.40 -2.96
CA THR A 189 -18.61 -18.87 -1.69
C THR A 189 -17.96 -18.15 -0.50
N PHE A 190 -16.64 -17.93 -0.53
CA PHE A 190 -15.97 -17.13 0.50
C PHE A 190 -16.57 -15.73 0.67
N TYR A 191 -16.87 -15.02 -0.43
CA TYR A 191 -17.51 -13.71 -0.33
C TYR A 191 -18.98 -13.79 0.11
N GLU A 192 -19.73 -14.79 -0.36
CA GLU A 192 -21.12 -15.02 0.08
C GLU A 192 -21.18 -15.29 1.58
N ASP A 193 -20.34 -16.20 2.09
CA ASP A 193 -20.24 -16.52 3.51
C ASP A 193 -19.74 -15.32 4.33
N GLY A 194 -18.78 -14.56 3.80
CA GLY A 194 -18.31 -13.31 4.39
C GLY A 194 -19.40 -12.25 4.55
N ILE A 195 -20.27 -12.08 3.54
CA ILE A 195 -21.42 -11.16 3.61
C ILE A 195 -22.40 -11.61 4.69
N ASP A 196 -22.66 -12.91 4.80
CA ASP A 196 -23.52 -13.46 5.84
C ASP A 196 -22.95 -13.19 7.24
N LEU A 197 -21.63 -13.29 7.43
CA LEU A 197 -20.94 -12.97 8.69
C LEU A 197 -21.00 -11.47 9.04
N ILE A 198 -20.89 -10.58 8.05
CA ILE A 198 -20.99 -9.12 8.26
C ILE A 198 -22.40 -8.72 8.71
N ASN A 199 -23.44 -9.42 8.23
CA ASN A 199 -24.83 -9.11 8.53
C ASN A 199 -25.41 -9.81 9.78
N ALA A 200 -24.62 -10.67 10.43
CA ALA A 200 -25.04 -11.48 11.58
C ALA A 200 -25.07 -10.68 12.90
#